data_AF-A0A924DRY8-F1
#
_entry.id   AF-A0A924DRY8-F1
#
_cell.length_a   1.000
_cell.length_b   1.000
_cell.length_c   1.000
_cell.angle_alpha   90.00
_cell.angle_beta   90.00
_cell.angle_gamma   90.00
#
_symmetry.space_group_name_H-M   'P 1'
#
loop_
_entity.id
_entity.type
_entity.pdbx_description
1 polymer ?
#
loop_
_entity_poly.entity_id
_entity_poly.type
_entity_poly.pdbx_seq_one_letter_code
_entity_poly.pdbx_strand_id
1 'polypeptide(L)' 'MKKMKRLMIKTKILQNNAGKVGAPILMYALGVPGFIVILAWLFFFRNK' A
#
# COMPACT_ATOMS: atom_id res chain seq x y z
N MET A 1 24.77 -19.54 19.78
CA MET A 1 24.66 -18.32 18.94
C MET A 1 24.11 -18.51 17.52
N LYS A 2 24.32 -19.64 16.81
CA LYS A 2 23.84 -19.82 15.40
C LYS A 2 22.30 -19.74 15.23
N LYS A 3 21.50 -20.19 16.20
CA LYS A 3 20.03 -20.19 16.15
C LYS A 3 19.43 -18.78 16.12
N MET A 4 20.02 -17.86 16.89
CA MET A 4 19.58 -16.48 17.03
C MET A 4 19.79 -15.67 15.73
N LYS A 5 20.90 -15.91 15.01
CA LYS A 5 21.14 -15.31 13.69
C LYS A 5 20.09 -15.77 12.65
N ARG A 6 19.65 -17.03 12.68
CA ARG A 6 18.62 -17.53 11.75
C ARG A 6 17.25 -16.91 12.00
N LEU A 7 16.92 -16.63 13.25
CA LEU A 7 15.66 -15.97 13.62
C LEU A 7 15.62 -14.51 13.13
N MET A 8 16.73 -13.77 13.24
CA MET A 8 16.85 -12.42 12.67
C MET A 8 16.71 -12.41 11.15
N ILE A 9 17.28 -13.39 10.46
CA ILE A 9 17.18 -13.50 9.00
C ILE A 9 15.73 -13.78 8.59
N LYS A 10 15.04 -14.71 9.29
CA LYS A 10 13.62 -14.98 9.04
C LYS A 10 12.73 -13.75 9.24
N THR A 11 12.97 -12.95 10.28
CA THR A 11 12.19 -11.73 10.56
C THR A 11 12.46 -10.64 9.53
N LYS A 12 13.71 -10.41 9.12
CA LYS A 12 14.04 -9.48 8.03
C LYS A 12 13.36 -9.86 6.70
N ILE A 13 13.32 -11.15 6.37
CA ILE A 13 12.66 -11.63 5.14
C ILE A 13 11.14 -11.44 5.22
N LEU A 14 10.53 -11.73 6.38
CA LEU A 14 9.10 -11.56 6.58
C LEU A 14 8.67 -10.08 6.47
N GLN A 15 9.44 -9.16 7.07
CA GLN A 15 9.19 -7.72 6.95
C GLN A 15 9.37 -7.19 5.52
N ASN A 16 10.34 -7.71 4.77
CA ASN A 16 10.56 -7.29 3.37
C ASN A 16 9.36 -7.64 2.48
N ASN A 17 8.80 -8.85 2.63
CA ASN A 17 7.61 -9.26 1.88
C ASN A 17 6.35 -8.49 2.33
N ALA A 18 6.19 -8.25 3.63
CA ALA A 18 5.07 -7.47 4.15
C ALA A 18 5.13 -6.00 3.66
N GLY A 19 6.32 -5.39 3.66
CA GLY A 19 6.53 -4.03 3.14
C GLY A 19 6.27 -3.91 1.63
N LYS A 20 6.55 -4.97 0.87
CA LYS A 20 6.34 -5.01 -0.58
C LYS A 20 4.85 -5.04 -0.98
N VAL A 21 3.99 -5.58 -0.11
CA VAL A 21 2.54 -5.65 -0.34
C VAL A 21 1.82 -4.49 0.37
N GLY A 22 2.28 -4.08 1.55
CA GLY A 22 1.68 -2.99 2.32
C GLY A 22 1.79 -1.62 1.66
N ALA A 23 2.94 -1.31 1.03
CA ALA A 23 3.15 -0.03 0.36
C ALA A 23 2.15 0.25 -0.79
N PRO A 24 1.91 -0.67 -1.75
CA PRO A 24 0.92 -0.44 -2.81
C PRO A 24 -0.52 -0.40 -2.28
N ILE A 25 -0.89 -1.21 -1.27
CA ILE A 25 -2.21 -1.12 -0.64
C ILE A 25 -2.41 0.25 0.02
N LEU A 26 -1.40 0.77 0.73
CA LEU A 26 -1.51 2.05 1.42
C LEU A 26 -1.61 3.22 0.41
N MET A 27 -0.82 3.17 -0.67
CA MET A 27 -0.95 4.13 -1.77
C MET A 27 -2.33 4.07 -2.45
N TYR A 28 -2.88 2.87 -2.63
CA TYR A 28 -4.23 2.70 -3.18
C TYR A 28 -5.29 3.28 -2.23
N ALA A 29 -5.24 2.95 -0.94
CA ALA A 29 -6.18 3.45 0.05
C ALA A 29 -6.13 4.98 0.22
N LEU A 30 -4.95 5.60 0.09
CA LEU A 30 -4.79 7.06 0.17
C LEU A 30 -5.09 7.78 -1.14
N GLY A 31 -4.82 7.16 -2.30
CA GLY A 31 -4.98 7.79 -3.62
C GLY A 31 -6.36 7.60 -4.26
N VAL A 32 -7.00 6.45 -4.06
CA VAL A 32 -8.32 6.13 -4.62
C VAL A 32 -9.43 7.09 -4.16
N PRO A 33 -9.48 7.54 -2.88
CA PRO A 33 -10.48 8.52 -2.46
C PRO A 33 -10.41 9.81 -3.28
N GLY A 34 -9.18 10.31 -3.54
CA GLY A 34 -8.98 11.50 -4.37
C GLY A 34 -9.40 11.28 -5.83
N PHE A 35 -9.10 10.10 -6.38
CA PHE A 35 -9.49 9.73 -7.73
C PHE A 35 -11.02 9.67 -7.91
N ILE A 36 -11.74 9.10 -6.95
CA ILE A 36 -13.21 9.05 -6.95
C ILE A 36 -13.81 10.46 -6.93
N VAL A 37 -13.25 11.36 -6.12
CA VAL A 37 -13.70 12.76 -6.04
C VAL A 37 -13.51 13.48 -7.38
N ILE A 38 -12.37 13.31 -8.05
CA ILE A 38 -12.11 13.93 -9.36
C ILE A 38 -13.06 13.37 -10.44
N LEU A 39 -13.30 12.05 -10.42
CA LEU A 39 -14.26 11.41 -11.33
C LEU A 39 -15.69 11.90 -11.11
N ALA A 40 -16.14 11.97 -9.85
CA ALA A 40 -17.44 12.51 -9.50
C ALA A 40 -17.54 13.98 -9.94
N TRP A 41 -16.51 14.78 -9.70
CA TRP A 41 -16.45 16.17 -10.14
C TRP A 41 -16.58 16.31 -11.66
N LEU A 42 -15.81 15.54 -12.44
CA LEU A 42 -15.95 15.51 -13.90
C LEU A 42 -17.36 15.12 -14.34
N PHE A 43 -18.00 14.14 -13.70
CA PHE A 43 -19.33 13.68 -14.09
C PHE A 43 -20.44 14.70 -13.77
N PHE A 44 -20.36 15.36 -12.61
CA PHE A 44 -21.34 16.37 -12.19
C PHE A 44 -21.20 17.71 -12.93
N PHE A 45 -19.98 18.12 -13.27
CA PHE A 45 -19.74 19.41 -13.94
C PHE A 45 -19.73 19.32 -15.47
N ARG A 46 -19.48 18.13 -16.06
CA ARG A 46 -19.54 17.96 -17.52
C ARG A 46 -20.96 17.79 -18.07
N ASN A 47 -21.91 17.38 -17.24
CA ASN A 47 -23.32 17.23 -17.61
C ASN A 47 -24.20 18.46 -17.25
N LYS A 48 -23.59 19.56 -16.82
CA LYS A 48 -24.23 20.88 -16.72
C LYS A 48 -23.77 21.76 -17.87
#